data_AF-A0A263DXP4-F1
#
_entry.id   AF-A0A263DXP4-F1
#
_cell.length_a   1.000
_cell.length_b   1.000
_cell.length_c   1.000
_cell.angle_alpha   90.00
_cell.angle_beta   90.00
_cell.angle_gamma   90.00
#
_symmetry.space_group_name_H-M   'P 1'
#
loop_
_entity.id
_entity.type
_entity.pdbx_description
1 polymer ?
#
loop_
_entity_poly.entity_id
_entity_poly.type
_entity_poly.pdbx_seq_one_letter_code
_entity_poly.pdbx_strand_id
1 'polypeptide(L)'
;MVSDPELLDVLLRLAAAAGCELQRALDPAQARGFWAEAPVVLLDAAGAARCARAGLPRRSHVVLAVRGEPEDPVWRHAVAVGAEHVIALPEAEAWLVAALTEAAEGRRPGGRVLAVVGGRGGAGASVLAAAVAVAAVREGCRTLLVDCDPLGGGLDLVLGAEDLGGLRWPGVGVEGGRVPATALHAALPAPAVGSGRGELGVLSCDRTAHGPTPNAVRAVVEAGRRAGETVVCDLPRYPTDAAVAALSAADLAVLVVPADVRSCAAGARVAALLTEHGRPLRLVVRGPAPGGIDAEEVARALALPMLAAMRPEPGLARALERGEAPARPRGPLATAARAVLTELTAMTSAAPGARP
;
A
#
# COMPACT_ATOMS: atom_id res chain seq x y z
N MET A 1 -27.96 -4.74 8.76
CA MET A 1 -29.42 -4.90 8.72
C MET A 1 -29.73 -6.37 8.58
N VAL A 2 -30.15 -6.99 9.68
CA VAL A 2 -30.38 -8.44 9.77
C VAL A 2 -31.73 -8.65 10.45
N SER A 3 -32.57 -9.43 9.78
CA SER A 3 -33.95 -9.72 10.15
C SER A 3 -34.10 -11.09 10.80
N ASP A 4 -33.27 -12.08 10.40
CA ASP A 4 -33.16 -13.38 11.08
C ASP A 4 -32.56 -13.20 12.49
N PRO A 5 -33.32 -13.48 13.57
CA PRO A 5 -32.83 -13.33 14.95
C PRO A 5 -31.68 -14.26 15.28
N GLU A 6 -31.70 -15.50 14.79
CA GLU A 6 -30.65 -16.49 15.10
C GLU A 6 -29.33 -16.11 14.42
N LEU A 7 -29.40 -15.63 13.18
CA LEU A 7 -28.24 -15.09 12.49
C LEU A 7 -27.71 -13.83 13.19
N LEU A 8 -28.59 -12.95 13.65
CA LEU A 8 -28.19 -11.75 14.36
C LEU A 8 -27.43 -12.07 15.66
N ASP A 9 -27.89 -13.04 16.44
CA ASP A 9 -27.21 -13.47 17.67
C ASP A 9 -25.81 -14.01 17.38
N VAL A 10 -25.65 -14.79 16.30
CA VAL A 10 -24.33 -15.24 15.84
C VAL A 10 -23.45 -14.05 15.46
N LEU A 11 -23.94 -13.10 14.68
CA LEU A 11 -23.18 -11.93 14.27
C LEU A 11 -22.75 -11.04 15.45
N LEU A 12 -23.63 -10.88 16.45
CA LEU A 12 -23.32 -10.14 17.68
C LEU A 12 -22.23 -10.84 18.49
N ARG A 13 -22.28 -12.17 18.62
CA ARG A 13 -21.21 -12.96 19.26
C ARG A 13 -19.87 -12.80 18.55
N LEU A 14 -19.87 -12.85 17.22
CA LEU A 14 -18.64 -12.71 16.42
C LEU A 14 -18.08 -11.29 16.48
N ALA A 15 -18.94 -10.27 16.49
CA ALA A 15 -18.51 -8.89 16.69
C ALA A 15 -17.88 -8.66 18.07
N ALA A 16 -18.45 -9.25 19.12
CA ALA A 16 -17.87 -9.23 20.45
C ALA A 16 -16.50 -9.93 20.50
N ALA A 17 -16.36 -11.09 19.83
CA ALA A 17 -15.06 -11.77 19.68
C ALA A 17 -14.03 -10.92 18.92
N ALA A 18 -14.50 -10.12 17.96
CA ALA A 18 -13.69 -9.19 17.19
C ALA A 18 -13.36 -7.87 17.94
N GLY A 19 -13.92 -7.65 19.13
CA GLY A 19 -13.73 -6.44 19.91
C GLY A 19 -14.43 -5.20 19.34
N CYS A 20 -15.53 -5.38 18.61
CA CYS A 20 -16.25 -4.28 17.94
C CYS A 20 -17.75 -4.25 18.28
N GLU A 21 -18.34 -3.07 18.22
CA GLU A 21 -19.78 -2.89 18.42
C GLU A 21 -20.51 -2.82 17.08
N LEU A 22 -21.63 -3.54 16.96
CA LEU A 22 -22.50 -3.47 15.78
C LEU A 22 -23.62 -2.47 15.99
N GLN A 23 -23.75 -1.55 15.05
CA GLN A 23 -24.92 -0.70 14.97
C GLN A 23 -26.01 -1.35 14.12
N ARG A 24 -27.13 -1.73 14.75
CA ARG A 24 -28.25 -2.37 14.06
C ARG A 24 -29.18 -1.33 13.44
N ALA A 25 -29.32 -1.37 12.11
CA ALA A 25 -30.41 -0.70 11.40
C ALA A 25 -31.60 -1.65 11.20
N LEU A 26 -32.82 -1.18 11.52
CA LEU A 26 -34.06 -1.96 11.39
C LEU A 26 -34.68 -1.85 9.99
N ASP A 27 -34.38 -0.77 9.29
CA ASP A 27 -34.92 -0.50 7.95
C ASP A 27 -33.94 0.29 7.05
N PRO A 28 -34.22 0.34 5.74
CA PRO A 28 -33.41 1.10 4.79
C PRO A 28 -33.29 2.61 5.08
N ALA A 29 -34.27 3.21 5.76
CA ALA A 29 -34.21 4.64 6.10
C ALA A 29 -33.18 4.89 7.20
N GLN A 30 -33.18 4.08 8.26
CA GLN A 30 -32.15 4.11 9.31
C GLN A 30 -30.77 3.75 8.75
N ALA A 31 -30.70 2.70 7.92
CA ALA A 31 -29.43 2.26 7.34
C ALA A 31 -28.78 3.35 6.49
N ARG A 32 -29.56 4.15 5.75
CA ARG A 32 -29.07 5.23 4.90
C ARG A 32 -28.23 6.26 5.66
N GLY A 33 -28.53 6.52 6.94
CA GLY A 33 -27.77 7.46 7.78
C GLY A 33 -26.32 7.04 8.06
N PHE A 34 -26.05 5.74 8.08
CA PHE A 34 -24.71 5.18 8.37
C PHE A 34 -24.09 4.51 7.14
N TRP A 35 -24.83 4.40 6.04
CA TRP A 35 -24.48 3.57 4.89
C TRP A 35 -23.20 4.00 4.20
N ALA A 36 -22.90 5.30 4.16
CA ALA A 36 -21.68 5.81 3.52
C ALA A 36 -20.45 5.69 4.43
N GLU A 37 -20.63 5.87 5.73
CA GLU A 37 -19.52 5.97 6.71
C GLU A 37 -19.14 4.62 7.33
N ALA A 38 -20.07 3.64 7.35
CA ALA A 38 -19.82 2.33 7.92
C ALA A 38 -18.58 1.67 7.28
N PRO A 39 -17.58 1.22 8.05
CA PRO A 39 -16.41 0.51 7.51
C PRO A 39 -16.79 -0.82 6.86
N VAL A 40 -17.74 -1.54 7.44
CA VAL A 40 -18.33 -2.78 6.93
C VAL A 40 -19.85 -2.74 7.14
N VAL A 41 -20.60 -3.25 6.17
CA VAL A 41 -22.06 -3.38 6.25
C VAL A 41 -22.43 -4.87 6.21
N LEU A 42 -23.05 -5.36 7.28
CA LEU A 42 -23.57 -6.73 7.36
C LEU A 42 -25.06 -6.77 6.99
N LEU A 43 -25.42 -7.65 6.06
CA LEU A 43 -26.80 -7.88 5.62
C LEU A 43 -27.14 -9.37 5.66
N ASP A 44 -28.38 -9.70 5.98
CA ASP A 44 -28.95 -10.99 5.61
C ASP A 44 -29.65 -10.91 4.24
N ALA A 45 -30.12 -12.04 3.71
CA ALA A 45 -30.80 -12.07 2.41
C ALA A 45 -32.02 -11.12 2.34
N ALA A 46 -32.82 -11.07 3.41
CA ALA A 46 -33.98 -10.18 3.50
C ALA A 46 -33.57 -8.69 3.56
N GLY A 47 -32.53 -8.37 4.34
CA GLY A 47 -31.96 -7.03 4.45
C GLY A 47 -31.41 -6.53 3.13
N ALA A 48 -30.67 -7.35 2.38
CA ALA A 48 -30.18 -6.97 1.06
C ALA A 48 -31.31 -6.74 0.05
N ALA A 49 -32.33 -7.60 0.03
CA ALA A 49 -33.50 -7.40 -0.82
C ALA A 49 -34.24 -6.09 -0.50
N ARG A 50 -34.33 -5.72 0.79
CA ARG A 50 -34.93 -4.44 1.24
C ARG A 50 -34.06 -3.25 0.85
N CYS A 51 -32.74 -3.32 1.04
CA CYS A 51 -31.81 -2.26 0.66
C CYS A 51 -31.80 -2.02 -0.85
N ALA A 52 -31.79 -3.08 -1.65
CA ALA A 52 -31.85 -3.00 -3.10
C ALA A 52 -33.14 -2.33 -3.59
N ARG A 53 -34.30 -2.76 -3.07
CA ARG A 53 -35.60 -2.15 -3.42
C ARG A 53 -35.70 -0.69 -3.00
N ALA A 54 -35.09 -0.33 -1.87
CA ALA A 54 -35.09 1.03 -1.36
C ALA A 54 -34.02 1.93 -2.03
N GLY A 55 -33.24 1.40 -2.97
CA GLY A 55 -32.26 2.15 -3.75
C GLY A 55 -31.09 2.70 -2.91
N LEU A 56 -30.57 1.91 -1.96
CA LEU A 56 -29.32 2.29 -1.29
C LEU A 56 -28.15 2.21 -2.28
N PRO A 57 -27.18 3.14 -2.21
CA PRO A 57 -26.09 3.20 -3.18
C PRO A 57 -25.21 1.95 -3.06
N ARG A 58 -24.80 1.39 -4.20
CA ARG A 58 -23.86 0.25 -4.24
C ARG A 58 -22.51 0.67 -3.66
N ARG A 59 -21.89 -0.18 -2.84
CA ARG A 59 -20.57 0.07 -2.26
C ARG A 59 -19.83 -1.23 -1.97
N SER A 60 -18.49 -1.16 -1.94
CA SER A 60 -17.63 -2.23 -1.42
C SER A 60 -17.80 -2.39 0.10
N HIS A 61 -17.27 -3.49 0.64
CA HIS A 61 -17.33 -3.84 2.07
C HIS A 61 -18.75 -4.09 2.59
N VAL A 62 -19.65 -4.51 1.70
CA VAL A 62 -20.93 -5.13 2.07
C VAL A 62 -20.73 -6.64 2.12
N VAL A 63 -21.03 -7.24 3.26
CA VAL A 63 -20.99 -8.69 3.49
C VAL A 63 -22.40 -9.18 3.69
N LEU A 64 -22.80 -10.14 2.86
CA LEU A 64 -24.06 -10.84 3.01
C LEU A 64 -23.83 -12.14 3.77
N ALA A 65 -24.47 -12.31 4.92
CA ALA A 65 -24.40 -13.51 5.73
C ALA A 65 -25.69 -14.32 5.60
N VAL A 66 -25.56 -15.64 5.45
CA VAL A 66 -26.66 -16.60 5.50
C VAL A 66 -26.31 -17.74 6.45
N ARG A 67 -27.33 -18.46 6.92
CA ARG A 67 -27.15 -19.72 7.63
C ARG A 67 -27.25 -20.85 6.62
N GLY A 68 -26.21 -21.67 6.50
CA GLY A 68 -26.12 -22.72 5.49
C GLY A 68 -25.84 -22.20 4.07
N GLU A 69 -26.08 -23.05 3.07
CA GLU A 69 -25.67 -22.80 1.68
C GLU A 69 -26.49 -21.68 0.99
N PRO A 70 -25.85 -20.70 0.34
CA PRO A 70 -26.54 -19.56 -0.27
C PRO A 70 -27.31 -19.96 -1.55
N GLU A 71 -28.64 -19.82 -1.52
CA GLU A 71 -29.52 -20.05 -2.67
C GLU A 71 -29.42 -18.95 -3.76
N ASP A 72 -29.83 -19.24 -5.00
CA ASP A 72 -29.78 -18.30 -6.14
C ASP A 72 -30.36 -16.88 -5.90
N PRO A 73 -31.44 -16.68 -5.12
CA PRO A 73 -31.94 -15.32 -4.82
C PRO A 73 -30.95 -14.50 -3.98
N VAL A 74 -30.17 -15.16 -3.12
CA VAL A 74 -29.15 -14.55 -2.26
C VAL A 74 -28.09 -13.86 -3.12
N TRP A 75 -27.61 -14.54 -4.16
CA TRP A 75 -26.63 -14.02 -5.11
C TRP A 75 -27.14 -12.82 -5.90
N ARG A 76 -28.40 -12.85 -6.36
CA ARG A 76 -29.02 -11.71 -7.06
C ARG A 76 -29.09 -10.47 -6.17
N HIS A 77 -29.49 -10.63 -4.91
CA HIS A 77 -29.54 -9.50 -3.96
C HIS A 77 -28.15 -8.97 -3.62
N ALA A 78 -27.17 -9.88 -3.44
CA ALA A 78 -25.77 -9.52 -3.21
C ALA A 78 -25.22 -8.63 -4.34
N VAL A 79 -25.45 -9.01 -5.60
CA VAL A 79 -25.05 -8.20 -6.76
C VAL A 79 -25.75 -6.83 -6.75
N ALA A 80 -27.05 -6.78 -6.46
CA ALA A 80 -27.82 -5.54 -6.48
C ALA A 80 -27.31 -4.49 -5.47
N VAL A 81 -26.85 -4.93 -4.29
CA VAL A 81 -26.29 -4.02 -3.26
C VAL A 81 -24.78 -3.80 -3.39
N GLY A 82 -24.11 -4.53 -4.29
CA GLY A 82 -22.66 -4.48 -4.45
C GLY A 82 -21.89 -5.25 -3.38
N ALA A 83 -22.47 -6.32 -2.83
CA ALA A 83 -21.80 -7.17 -1.84
C ALA A 83 -20.47 -7.71 -2.40
N GLU A 84 -19.42 -7.52 -1.60
CA GLU A 84 -18.08 -8.01 -1.89
C GLU A 84 -17.94 -9.48 -1.51
N HIS A 85 -18.67 -9.90 -0.48
CA HIS A 85 -18.68 -11.27 0.03
C HIS A 85 -20.09 -11.76 0.33
N VAL A 86 -20.35 -13.01 -0.01
CA VAL A 86 -21.50 -13.79 0.47
C VAL A 86 -20.91 -14.94 1.30
N ILE A 87 -21.28 -15.03 2.57
CA ILE A 87 -20.71 -16.00 3.51
C ILE A 87 -21.80 -16.88 4.12
N ALA A 88 -21.47 -18.16 4.30
CA ALA A 88 -22.27 -19.12 5.05
C ALA A 88 -21.69 -19.29 6.46
N LEU A 89 -22.56 -19.24 7.47
CA LEU A 89 -22.20 -19.53 8.86
C LEU A 89 -22.75 -20.91 9.25
N PRO A 90 -21.97 -21.72 10.01
CA PRO A 90 -20.77 -21.34 10.78
C PRO A 90 -19.42 -21.39 10.05
N GLU A 91 -19.36 -21.85 8.80
CA GLU A 91 -18.11 -22.15 8.10
C GLU A 91 -17.19 -20.92 7.96
N ALA A 92 -17.77 -19.72 7.81
CA ALA A 92 -17.03 -18.46 7.67
C ALA A 92 -16.88 -17.65 8.97
N GLU A 93 -17.12 -18.24 10.16
CA GLU A 93 -17.01 -17.51 11.44
C GLU A 93 -15.64 -16.87 11.66
N ALA A 94 -14.56 -17.64 11.44
CA ALA A 94 -13.19 -17.15 11.61
C ALA A 94 -12.85 -15.99 10.66
N TRP A 95 -13.30 -16.10 9.40
CA TRP A 95 -13.14 -15.04 8.41
C TRP A 95 -13.89 -13.77 8.83
N LEU A 96 -15.13 -13.91 9.32
CA LEU A 96 -15.94 -12.77 9.72
C LEU A 96 -15.37 -12.06 10.95
N VAL A 97 -14.87 -12.80 11.95
CA VAL A 97 -14.17 -12.20 13.11
C VAL A 97 -12.97 -11.37 12.64
N ALA A 98 -12.13 -11.93 11.77
CA ALA A 98 -10.98 -11.20 11.22
C ALA A 98 -11.40 -9.93 10.46
N ALA A 99 -12.43 -10.02 9.62
CA ALA A 99 -12.96 -8.88 8.86
C ALA A 99 -13.53 -7.77 9.77
N LEU A 100 -14.17 -8.15 10.87
CA LEU A 100 -14.74 -7.21 11.84
C LEU A 100 -13.68 -6.55 12.71
N THR A 101 -12.66 -7.29 13.15
CA THR A 101 -11.52 -6.72 13.89
C THR A 101 -10.80 -5.69 13.03
N GLU A 102 -10.57 -5.99 11.76
CA GLU A 102 -9.96 -5.06 10.80
C GLU A 102 -10.82 -3.80 10.60
N ALA A 103 -12.14 -3.97 10.44
CA ALA A 103 -13.07 -2.86 10.30
C ALA A 103 -13.07 -1.93 11.52
N ALA A 104 -12.91 -2.51 12.72
CA ALA A 104 -12.88 -1.81 13.99
C ALA A 104 -11.55 -1.07 14.24
N GLU A 105 -10.43 -1.58 13.72
CA GLU A 105 -9.14 -0.86 13.72
C GLU A 105 -9.22 0.44 12.91
N GLY A 106 -10.20 0.54 12.00
CA GLY A 106 -10.51 1.71 11.19
C GLY A 106 -9.46 1.99 10.11
N ARG A 107 -9.82 2.79 9.09
CA ARG A 107 -8.83 3.35 8.18
C ARG A 107 -8.16 4.50 8.91
N ARG A 108 -6.94 4.29 9.41
CA ARG A 108 -6.21 5.37 10.08
C ARG A 108 -5.93 6.49 9.07
N PRO A 109 -6.21 7.76 9.41
CA PRO A 109 -5.82 8.88 8.59
C PRO A 109 -4.32 8.85 8.31
N GLY A 110 -3.90 9.24 7.10
CA GLY A 110 -2.48 9.37 6.76
C GLY A 110 -1.86 8.19 5.99
N GLY A 111 -2.61 7.12 5.73
CA GLY A 111 -2.17 6.00 4.90
C GLY A 111 -1.89 6.43 3.46
N ARG A 112 -0.65 6.22 3.00
CA ARG A 112 -0.14 6.75 1.73
C ARG A 112 0.83 5.78 1.07
N VAL A 113 0.80 5.70 -0.26
CA VAL A 113 1.58 4.73 -1.03
C VAL A 113 2.45 5.44 -2.07
N LEU A 114 3.76 5.19 -2.02
CA LEU A 114 4.76 5.68 -2.96
C LEU A 114 5.30 4.52 -3.80
N ALA A 115 5.33 4.68 -5.12
CA ALA A 115 6.09 3.81 -6.01
C ALA A 115 7.40 4.48 -6.44
N VAL A 116 8.52 3.75 -6.43
CA VAL A 116 9.82 4.26 -6.86
C VAL A 116 10.37 3.37 -7.98
N VAL A 117 10.77 3.98 -9.09
CA VAL A 117 11.23 3.27 -10.30
C VAL A 117 12.51 3.91 -10.83
N GLY A 118 13.45 3.10 -11.33
CA GLY A 118 14.65 3.61 -11.98
C GLY A 118 14.47 3.81 -13.49
N GLY A 119 14.85 4.97 -14.04
CA GLY A 119 14.89 5.20 -15.49
C GLY A 119 15.93 4.34 -16.22
N ARG A 120 16.90 3.79 -15.47
CA ARG A 120 17.83 2.76 -15.93
C ARG A 120 18.24 1.82 -14.79
N GLY A 121 18.85 0.68 -15.15
CA GLY A 121 19.56 -0.16 -14.17
C GLY A 121 20.64 0.65 -13.44
N GLY A 122 20.68 0.51 -12.12
CA GLY A 122 21.61 1.25 -11.25
C GLY A 122 21.35 2.76 -11.18
N ALA A 123 20.12 3.22 -11.42
CA ALA A 123 19.74 4.63 -11.25
C ALA A 123 19.75 5.08 -9.77
N GLY A 124 19.59 4.13 -8.83
CA GLY A 124 19.48 4.37 -7.40
C GLY A 124 18.04 4.39 -6.87
N ALA A 125 17.10 3.74 -7.55
CA ALA A 125 15.69 3.65 -7.14
C ALA A 125 15.54 2.98 -5.77
N SER A 126 16.07 1.77 -5.59
CA SER A 126 16.05 1.03 -4.32
C SER A 126 16.66 1.82 -3.16
N VAL A 127 17.76 2.52 -3.43
CA VAL A 127 18.42 3.37 -2.41
C VAL A 127 17.59 4.60 -2.07
N LEU A 128 16.92 5.22 -3.05
CA LEU A 128 15.99 6.31 -2.79
C LEU A 128 14.74 5.82 -2.04
N ALA A 129 14.21 4.66 -2.40
CA ALA A 129 13.07 4.04 -1.71
C ALA A 129 13.38 3.81 -0.23
N ALA A 130 14.52 3.17 0.07
CA ALA A 130 15.01 2.99 1.43
C ALA A 130 15.24 4.34 2.14
N ALA A 131 15.80 5.34 1.44
CA ALA A 131 16.00 6.68 2.00
C ALA A 131 14.70 7.40 2.37
N VAL A 132 13.66 7.28 1.53
CA VAL A 132 12.32 7.83 1.82
C VAL A 132 11.72 7.12 3.03
N ALA A 133 11.84 5.80 3.10
CA ALA A 133 11.34 5.03 4.23
C ALA A 133 12.04 5.46 5.55
N VAL A 134 13.36 5.59 5.54
CA VAL A 134 14.15 6.09 6.68
C VAL A 134 13.76 7.53 7.05
N ALA A 135 13.48 8.39 6.07
CA ALA A 135 13.02 9.75 6.33
C ALA A 135 11.65 9.76 7.03
N ALA A 136 10.71 8.94 6.58
CA ALA A 136 9.38 8.81 7.20
C ALA A 136 9.46 8.30 8.65
N VAL A 137 10.33 7.31 8.91
CA VAL A 137 10.56 6.80 10.28
C VAL A 137 11.13 7.89 11.20
N ARG A 138 12.04 8.72 10.69
CA ARG A 138 12.59 9.85 11.46
C ARG A 138 11.55 10.94 11.75
N GLU A 139 10.52 11.07 10.92
CA GLU A 139 9.35 11.93 11.19
C GLU A 139 8.35 11.28 12.16
N GLY A 140 8.64 10.06 12.66
CA GLY A 140 7.81 9.34 13.60
C GLY A 140 6.72 8.50 12.94
N CYS A 141 6.73 8.35 11.61
CA CYS A 141 5.78 7.51 10.91
C CYS A 141 6.12 6.03 11.05
N ARG A 142 5.09 5.20 11.21
CA ARG A 142 5.21 3.79 10.87
C ARG A 142 5.25 3.64 9.35
N THR A 143 6.21 2.87 8.88
CA THR A 143 6.58 2.80 7.47
C THR A 143 6.78 1.35 7.06
N LEU A 144 6.29 1.03 5.87
CA LEU A 144 6.48 -0.27 5.24
C LEU A 144 7.29 -0.08 3.96
N LEU A 145 8.44 -0.75 3.86
CA LEU A 145 9.25 -0.79 2.64
C LEU A 145 9.05 -2.14 1.96
N VAL A 146 8.55 -2.10 0.73
CA VAL A 146 8.14 -3.29 -0.05
C VAL A 146 9.01 -3.39 -1.29
N ASP A 147 9.74 -4.49 -1.40
CA ASP A 147 10.54 -4.84 -2.59
C ASP A 147 9.64 -5.52 -3.62
N CYS A 148 9.44 -4.93 -4.81
CA CYS A 148 8.69 -5.56 -5.89
C CYS A 148 9.58 -6.03 -7.04
N ASP A 149 10.91 -5.96 -6.89
CA ASP A 149 11.89 -6.39 -7.89
C ASP A 149 12.53 -7.73 -7.48
N PRO A 150 12.04 -8.88 -7.99
CA PRO A 150 12.63 -10.19 -7.67
C PRO A 150 14.09 -10.33 -8.11
N LEU A 151 14.59 -9.45 -8.99
CA LEU A 151 15.96 -9.45 -9.47
C LEU A 151 16.80 -8.32 -8.85
N GLY A 152 16.26 -7.58 -7.87
CA GLY A 152 16.87 -6.40 -7.26
C GLY A 152 17.95 -6.70 -6.21
N GLY A 153 18.10 -7.96 -5.80
CA GLY A 153 19.07 -8.38 -4.78
C GLY A 153 18.60 -8.22 -3.33
N GLY A 154 17.39 -7.71 -3.12
CA GLY A 154 16.75 -7.56 -1.80
C GLY A 154 17.01 -6.21 -1.13
N LEU A 155 15.93 -5.55 -0.72
CA LEU A 155 16.00 -4.30 0.06
C LEU A 155 16.56 -4.48 1.47
N ASP A 156 16.57 -5.71 1.98
CA ASP A 156 17.17 -6.00 3.28
C ASP A 156 18.67 -5.69 3.31
N LEU A 157 19.42 -6.00 2.25
CA LEU A 157 20.84 -5.64 2.13
C LEU A 157 21.07 -4.13 2.10
N VAL A 158 20.16 -3.37 1.49
CA VAL A 158 20.26 -1.90 1.44
C VAL A 158 20.16 -1.30 2.86
N LEU A 159 19.48 -2.00 3.77
CA LEU A 159 19.24 -1.57 5.15
C LEU A 159 20.14 -2.26 6.18
N GLY A 160 21.00 -3.20 5.78
CA GLY A 160 21.75 -4.04 6.73
C GLY A 160 20.85 -4.95 7.58
N ALA A 161 19.74 -5.40 6.99
CA ALA A 161 18.68 -6.16 7.66
C ALA A 161 18.66 -7.65 7.24
N GLU A 162 19.65 -8.11 6.50
CA GLU A 162 19.73 -9.47 5.94
C GLU A 162 19.78 -10.56 7.03
N ASP A 163 20.44 -10.28 8.15
CA ASP A 163 20.53 -11.21 9.29
C ASP A 163 19.32 -11.12 10.23
N LEU A 164 18.40 -10.16 10.00
CA LEU A 164 17.17 -10.07 10.77
C LEU A 164 16.18 -11.14 10.30
N GLY A 165 15.80 -11.99 11.26
CA GLY A 165 14.70 -12.92 11.10
C GLY A 165 13.39 -12.21 10.77
N GLY A 166 12.46 -12.95 10.18
CA GLY A 166 11.15 -12.45 9.77
C GLY A 166 10.79 -12.85 8.35
N LEU A 167 9.57 -12.52 7.95
CA LEU A 167 8.97 -12.90 6.70
C LEU A 167 9.66 -12.24 5.49
N ARG A 168 9.82 -13.01 4.42
CA ARG A 168 10.13 -12.54 3.06
C ARG A 168 9.00 -12.99 2.12
N TRP A 169 8.98 -12.51 0.88
CA TRP A 169 7.89 -12.81 -0.06
C TRP A 169 7.41 -14.27 -0.15
N PRO A 170 8.28 -15.29 -0.27
CA PRO A 170 7.80 -16.67 -0.31
C PRO A 170 7.16 -17.18 0.99
N GLY A 171 7.37 -16.49 2.11
CA GLY A 171 6.65 -16.74 3.36
C GLY A 171 5.28 -16.06 3.44
N VAL A 172 4.96 -15.14 2.52
CA VAL A 172 3.69 -14.40 2.54
C VAL A 172 2.57 -15.29 2.01
N GLY A 173 1.91 -16.01 2.92
CA GLY A 173 0.64 -16.69 2.64
C GLY A 173 -0.50 -15.68 2.58
N VAL A 174 -1.19 -15.60 1.45
CA VAL A 174 -2.37 -14.74 1.27
C VAL A 174 -3.60 -15.62 1.09
N GLU A 175 -3.92 -16.40 2.11
CA GLU A 175 -5.16 -17.17 2.12
C GLU A 175 -6.34 -16.21 2.25
N GLY A 176 -7.26 -16.23 1.28
CA GLY A 176 -8.44 -15.34 1.29
C GLY A 176 -8.19 -13.90 0.84
N GLY A 177 -7.02 -13.57 0.28
CA GLY A 177 -6.78 -12.28 -0.39
C GLY A 177 -6.50 -11.09 0.52
N ARG A 178 -6.34 -11.28 1.83
CA ARG A 178 -6.15 -10.19 2.81
C ARG A 178 -5.07 -10.53 3.83
N VAL A 179 -4.40 -9.49 4.34
CA VAL A 179 -3.37 -9.59 5.38
C VAL A 179 -3.67 -8.54 6.48
N PRO A 180 -3.82 -8.95 7.75
CA PRO A 180 -3.92 -8.02 8.88
C PRO A 180 -2.62 -7.23 9.06
N ALA A 181 -2.71 -5.92 9.28
CA ALA A 181 -1.52 -5.08 9.43
C ALA A 181 -0.70 -5.47 10.67
N THR A 182 -1.37 -5.75 11.79
CA THR A 182 -0.72 -6.21 13.03
C THR A 182 0.07 -7.50 12.86
N ALA A 183 -0.49 -8.47 12.14
CA ALA A 183 0.21 -9.71 11.80
C ALA A 183 1.42 -9.45 10.89
N LEU A 184 1.27 -8.56 9.91
CA LEU A 184 2.38 -8.13 9.06
C LEU A 184 3.50 -7.49 9.90
N HIS A 185 3.19 -6.58 10.81
CA HIS A 185 4.19 -5.93 11.66
C HIS A 185 4.94 -6.89 12.58
N ALA A 186 4.23 -7.87 13.15
CA ALA A 186 4.84 -8.87 14.00
C ALA A 186 5.74 -9.84 13.22
N ALA A 187 5.44 -10.08 11.94
CA ALA A 187 6.15 -11.04 11.12
C ALA A 187 7.33 -10.44 10.34
N LEU A 188 7.31 -9.13 10.03
CA LEU A 188 8.34 -8.52 9.19
C LEU A 188 9.62 -8.19 9.98
N PRO A 189 10.80 -8.30 9.33
CA PRO A 189 12.02 -7.69 9.82
C PRO A 189 11.83 -6.20 10.08
N ALA A 190 12.28 -5.74 11.25
CA ALA A 190 12.18 -4.36 11.67
C ALA A 190 13.56 -3.77 12.01
N PRO A 191 14.37 -3.38 11.01
CA PRO A 191 15.68 -2.80 11.27
C PRO A 191 15.54 -1.48 12.03
N ALA A 192 16.41 -1.30 13.03
CA ALA A 192 16.47 -0.07 13.80
C ALA A 192 17.05 1.06 12.93
N VAL A 193 16.17 1.89 12.39
CA VAL A 193 16.55 3.05 11.58
C VAL A 193 16.12 4.35 12.27
N GLY A 194 17.09 5.20 12.59
CA GLY A 194 16.84 6.42 13.35
C GLY A 194 16.75 6.21 14.87
N SER A 195 16.39 7.27 15.59
CA SER A 195 16.37 7.31 17.06
C SER A 195 15.01 7.72 17.63
N GLY A 196 13.97 7.67 16.79
CA GLY A 196 12.63 8.18 17.09
C GLY A 196 11.62 7.09 17.43
N ARG A 197 10.33 7.46 17.43
CA ARG A 197 9.19 6.55 17.67
C ARG A 197 8.67 5.87 16.39
N GLY A 198 9.22 6.21 15.23
CA GLY A 198 8.83 5.55 13.99
C GLY A 198 9.36 4.11 13.95
N GLU A 199 8.71 3.29 13.15
CA GLU A 199 9.08 1.88 12.94
C GLU A 199 9.13 1.59 11.45
N LEU A 200 10.11 0.80 11.03
CA LEU A 200 10.25 0.32 9.66
C LEU A 200 9.98 -1.17 9.62
N GLY A 201 8.98 -1.62 8.86
CA GLY A 201 8.88 -3.00 8.42
C GLY A 201 9.44 -3.15 7.01
N VAL A 202 10.18 -4.22 6.74
CA VAL A 202 10.76 -4.48 5.41
C VAL A 202 10.26 -5.81 4.86
N LEU A 203 9.57 -5.78 3.72
CA LEU A 203 9.22 -6.98 2.98
C LEU A 203 10.09 -7.07 1.72
N SER A 204 11.18 -7.81 1.84
CA SER A 204 12.15 -8.02 0.76
C SER A 204 11.82 -9.28 -0.06
N CYS A 205 12.24 -9.28 -1.33
CA CYS A 205 12.45 -10.53 -2.05
C CYS A 205 13.51 -11.35 -1.32
N ASP A 206 13.33 -12.67 -1.30
CA ASP A 206 14.34 -13.56 -0.77
C ASP A 206 15.39 -13.86 -1.85
N ARG A 207 16.20 -14.90 -1.63
CA ARG A 207 17.23 -15.32 -2.60
C ARG A 207 16.74 -16.42 -3.55
N THR A 208 15.43 -16.66 -3.62
CA THR A 208 14.84 -17.63 -4.55
C THR A 208 14.44 -16.96 -5.86
N ALA A 209 14.16 -17.78 -6.88
CA ALA A 209 13.79 -17.31 -8.20
C ALA A 209 12.35 -16.78 -8.30
N HIS A 210 11.53 -16.92 -7.24
CA HIS A 210 10.11 -16.59 -7.28
C HIS A 210 9.85 -15.23 -6.64
N GLY A 211 9.38 -14.28 -7.46
CA GLY A 211 8.97 -12.97 -6.99
C GLY A 211 7.59 -12.95 -6.33
N PRO A 212 7.18 -11.77 -5.80
CA PRO A 212 5.84 -11.61 -5.26
C PRO A 212 4.75 -11.87 -6.29
N THR A 213 3.61 -12.38 -5.83
CA THR A 213 2.41 -12.45 -6.66
C THR A 213 1.66 -11.10 -6.62
N PRO A 214 0.89 -10.74 -7.66
CA PRO A 214 0.11 -9.50 -7.68
C PRO A 214 -0.88 -9.38 -6.52
N ASN A 215 -1.50 -10.50 -6.12
CA ASN A 215 -2.43 -10.54 -5.01
C ASN A 215 -1.72 -10.30 -3.67
N ALA A 216 -0.50 -10.83 -3.50
CA ALA A 216 0.29 -10.59 -2.30
C ALA A 216 0.74 -9.14 -2.18
N VAL A 217 1.21 -8.52 -3.27
CA VAL A 217 1.52 -7.09 -3.27
C VAL A 217 0.30 -6.26 -2.90
N ARG A 218 -0.86 -6.51 -3.53
CA ARG A 218 -2.09 -5.79 -3.23
C ARG A 218 -2.49 -5.92 -1.76
N ALA A 219 -2.48 -7.14 -1.23
CA ALA A 219 -2.88 -7.39 0.15
C ALA A 219 -1.96 -6.68 1.16
N VAL A 220 -0.65 -6.70 0.94
CA VAL A 220 0.36 -6.04 1.78
C VAL A 220 0.27 -4.52 1.71
N VAL A 221 0.19 -3.96 0.49
CA VAL A 221 0.10 -2.50 0.31
C VAL A 221 -1.20 -1.96 0.91
N GLU A 222 -2.32 -2.65 0.70
CA GLU A 222 -3.60 -2.25 1.31
C GLU A 222 -3.58 -2.41 2.83
N ALA A 223 -2.86 -3.39 3.39
CA ALA A 223 -2.69 -3.53 4.84
C ALA A 223 -1.97 -2.32 5.45
N GLY A 224 -0.80 -1.95 4.92
CA GLY A 224 -0.08 -0.77 5.39
C GLY A 224 -0.89 0.52 5.20
N ARG A 225 -1.54 0.67 4.03
CA ARG A 225 -2.40 1.83 3.74
C ARG A 225 -3.55 1.96 4.75
N ARG A 226 -4.26 0.88 5.06
CA ARG A 226 -5.37 0.88 6.03
C ARG A 226 -4.90 1.21 7.44
N ALA A 227 -3.71 0.73 7.81
CA ALA A 227 -3.07 1.01 9.09
C ALA A 227 -2.49 2.44 9.21
N GLY A 228 -2.68 3.29 8.19
CA GLY A 228 -2.25 4.68 8.22
C GLY A 228 -0.75 4.86 7.97
N GLU A 229 -0.10 3.88 7.35
CA GLU A 229 1.35 3.88 7.17
C GLU A 229 1.79 4.60 5.90
N THR A 230 3.08 4.96 5.89
CA THR A 230 3.79 5.29 4.66
C THR A 230 4.28 4.00 4.03
N VAL A 231 3.66 3.56 2.94
CA VAL A 231 4.10 2.38 2.18
C VAL A 231 4.97 2.83 1.01
N VAL A 232 6.21 2.37 0.96
CA VAL A 232 7.16 2.66 -0.12
C VAL A 232 7.42 1.37 -0.89
N CYS A 233 7.06 1.34 -2.17
CA CYS A 233 7.26 0.21 -3.06
C CYS A 233 8.45 0.49 -4.00
N ASP A 234 9.50 -0.32 -3.91
CA ASP A 234 10.59 -0.31 -4.89
C ASP A 234 10.22 -1.21 -6.07
N LEU A 235 10.14 -0.65 -7.27
CA LEU A 235 9.64 -1.35 -8.44
C LEU A 235 10.76 -1.64 -9.45
N PRO A 236 10.71 -2.81 -10.13
CA PRO A 236 11.59 -3.08 -11.25
C PRO A 236 11.33 -2.07 -12.38
N ARG A 237 12.37 -1.78 -13.16
CA ARG A 237 12.25 -0.88 -14.33
C ARG A 237 11.24 -1.39 -15.36
N TYR A 238 11.20 -2.71 -15.57
CA TYR A 238 10.20 -3.34 -16.42
C TYR A 238 9.11 -3.88 -15.50
N PRO A 239 7.86 -3.38 -15.60
CA PRO A 239 6.82 -3.72 -14.66
C PRO A 239 6.40 -5.18 -14.84
N THR A 240 6.54 -5.96 -13.77
CA THR A 240 5.87 -7.25 -13.61
C THR A 240 4.42 -7.03 -13.18
N ASP A 241 3.56 -8.04 -13.26
CA ASP A 241 2.17 -7.92 -12.79
C ASP A 241 2.10 -7.49 -11.31
N ALA A 242 3.08 -7.92 -10.50
CA ALA A 242 3.21 -7.52 -9.11
C ALA A 242 3.59 -6.04 -8.97
N ALA A 243 4.52 -5.55 -9.79
CA ALA A 243 4.87 -4.13 -9.82
C ALA A 243 3.70 -3.27 -10.32
N VAL A 244 2.91 -3.76 -11.29
CA VAL A 244 1.67 -3.09 -11.75
C VAL A 244 0.65 -3.01 -10.63
N ALA A 245 0.51 -4.05 -9.80
CA ALA A 245 -0.38 -4.02 -8.63
C ALA A 245 0.04 -2.94 -7.61
N ALA A 246 1.32 -2.82 -7.29
CA ALA A 246 1.84 -1.76 -6.43
C ALA A 246 1.64 -0.36 -7.06
N LEU A 247 2.01 -0.19 -8.34
CA LEU A 247 1.84 1.07 -9.06
C LEU A 247 0.36 1.49 -9.13
N SER A 248 -0.54 0.53 -9.31
CA SER A 248 -1.98 0.77 -9.31
C SER A 248 -2.50 1.22 -7.95
N ALA A 249 -1.84 0.87 -6.84
CA ALA A 249 -2.23 1.32 -5.50
C ALA A 249 -1.55 2.64 -5.08
N ALA A 250 -0.50 3.07 -5.80
CA ALA A 250 0.30 4.23 -5.46
C ALA A 250 -0.46 5.56 -5.59
N ASP A 251 -0.25 6.45 -4.64
CA ASP A 251 -0.73 7.85 -4.68
C ASP A 251 0.25 8.74 -5.45
N LEU A 252 1.54 8.39 -5.43
CA LEU A 252 2.62 9.05 -6.16
C LEU A 252 3.60 8.01 -6.72
N ALA A 253 4.07 8.22 -7.95
CA ALA A 253 5.19 7.51 -8.53
C ALA A 253 6.40 8.45 -8.73
N VAL A 254 7.60 7.97 -8.41
CA VAL A 254 8.86 8.69 -8.61
C VAL A 254 9.76 7.92 -9.56
N LEU A 255 10.20 8.60 -10.61
CA LEU A 255 11.19 8.12 -11.55
C LEU A 255 12.57 8.69 -11.20
N VAL A 256 13.55 7.82 -10.97
CA VAL A 256 14.94 8.21 -10.67
C VAL A 256 15.80 8.13 -11.93
N VAL A 257 16.40 9.25 -12.34
CA VAL A 257 17.16 9.34 -13.60
C VAL A 257 18.52 10.01 -13.36
N PRO A 258 19.64 9.33 -13.64
CA PRO A 258 20.93 9.98 -13.67
C PRO A 258 21.02 11.01 -14.79
N ALA A 259 21.73 12.12 -14.59
CA ALA A 259 21.76 13.25 -15.52
C ALA A 259 22.62 13.01 -16.78
N ASP A 260 22.57 11.83 -17.39
CA ASP A 260 23.32 11.51 -18.61
C ASP A 260 22.39 11.17 -19.79
N VAL A 261 22.87 11.34 -21.03
CA VAL A 261 22.05 11.15 -22.25
C VAL A 261 21.37 9.78 -22.31
N ARG A 262 22.12 8.71 -21.96
CA ARG A 262 21.62 7.34 -22.06
C ARG A 262 20.54 7.09 -21.01
N SER A 263 20.74 7.59 -19.80
CA SER A 263 19.75 7.57 -18.72
C SER A 263 18.51 8.37 -19.06
N CYS A 264 18.66 9.53 -19.70
CA CYS A 264 17.55 10.35 -20.18
C CYS A 264 16.71 9.61 -21.24
N ALA A 265 17.36 9.06 -22.27
CA ALA A 265 16.69 8.29 -23.32
C ALA A 265 16.01 7.02 -22.79
N ALA A 266 16.63 6.32 -21.83
CA ALA A 266 16.02 5.17 -21.17
C ALA A 266 14.86 5.58 -20.25
N GLY A 267 15.05 6.65 -19.48
CA GLY A 267 14.06 7.22 -18.59
C GLY A 267 12.80 7.68 -19.33
N ALA A 268 12.92 8.26 -20.52
CA ALA A 268 11.77 8.65 -21.35
C ALA A 268 10.88 7.45 -21.72
N ARG A 269 11.47 6.28 -22.02
CA ARG A 269 10.70 5.05 -22.31
C ARG A 269 10.00 4.52 -21.06
N VAL A 270 10.67 4.57 -19.91
CA VAL A 270 10.07 4.15 -18.63
C VAL A 270 8.96 5.12 -18.23
N ALA A 271 9.16 6.42 -18.41
CA ALA A 271 8.16 7.45 -18.13
C ALA A 271 6.88 7.23 -18.94
N ALA A 272 7.00 7.00 -20.26
CA ALA A 272 5.86 6.71 -21.13
C ALA A 272 5.02 5.53 -20.60
N LEU A 273 5.67 4.43 -20.24
CA LEU A 273 5.03 3.23 -19.68
C LEU A 273 4.35 3.50 -18.33
N LEU A 274 4.99 4.27 -17.44
CA LEU A 274 4.42 4.60 -16.13
C LEU A 274 3.22 5.55 -16.26
N THR A 275 3.25 6.50 -17.20
CA THR A 275 2.16 7.46 -17.43
C THR A 275 0.87 6.78 -17.90
N GLU A 276 0.94 5.65 -18.60
CA GLU A 276 -0.23 4.86 -19.01
C GLU A 276 -1.07 4.37 -17.81
N HIS A 277 -0.47 4.27 -16.62
CA HIS A 277 -1.14 3.84 -15.39
C HIS A 277 -1.88 4.98 -14.66
N GLY A 278 -1.84 6.21 -15.19
CA GLY A 278 -2.65 7.34 -14.70
C GLY A 278 -2.28 7.87 -13.31
N ARG A 279 -1.13 7.48 -12.75
CA ARG A 279 -0.65 7.99 -11.46
C ARG A 279 0.19 9.25 -11.62
N PRO A 280 0.13 10.20 -10.66
CA PRO A 280 1.05 11.32 -10.65
C PRO A 280 2.50 10.82 -10.70
N LEU A 281 3.23 11.24 -11.74
CA LEU A 281 4.63 10.89 -11.92
C LEU A 281 5.51 12.12 -11.65
N ARG A 282 6.61 11.91 -10.95
CA ARG A 282 7.57 12.93 -10.57
C ARG A 282 8.99 12.46 -10.82
N LEU A 283 9.88 13.41 -11.08
CA LEU A 283 11.27 13.12 -11.44
C LEU A 283 12.22 13.45 -10.28
N VAL A 284 13.12 12.52 -9.97
CA VAL A 284 14.32 12.77 -9.17
C VAL A 284 15.55 12.58 -10.05
N VAL A 285 16.31 13.65 -10.24
CA VAL A 285 17.52 13.63 -11.07
C VAL A 285 18.76 13.45 -10.21
N ARG A 286 19.62 12.51 -10.58
CA ARG A 286 20.91 12.28 -9.91
C ARG A 286 22.05 12.79 -10.79
N GLY A 287 22.65 13.92 -10.38
CA GLY A 287 23.80 14.53 -11.06
C GLY A 287 25.02 14.62 -10.16
N PRO A 288 26.07 15.35 -10.57
CA PRO A 288 26.30 15.78 -11.95
C PRO A 288 26.70 14.58 -12.82
N ALA A 289 26.44 14.66 -14.12
CA ALA A 289 26.98 13.70 -15.08
C ALA A 289 28.28 14.19 -15.71
N PRO A 290 29.11 13.28 -16.26
CA PRO A 290 30.36 13.64 -16.92
C PRO A 290 30.18 14.63 -18.08
N GLY A 291 29.01 14.61 -18.75
CA GLY A 291 28.72 15.41 -19.93
C GLY A 291 28.10 16.78 -19.67
N GLY A 292 27.99 17.22 -18.41
CA GLY A 292 27.51 18.56 -18.07
C GLY A 292 26.00 18.80 -18.21
N ILE A 293 25.21 17.78 -18.57
CA ILE A 293 23.75 17.89 -18.65
C ILE A 293 23.20 18.21 -17.27
N ASP A 294 22.42 19.28 -17.20
CA ASP A 294 21.81 19.73 -15.95
C ASP A 294 20.46 19.02 -15.70
N ALA A 295 19.95 19.15 -14.48
CA ALA A 295 18.73 18.45 -14.09
C ALA A 295 17.47 19.01 -14.75
N GLU A 296 17.48 20.28 -15.13
CA GLU A 296 16.35 20.90 -15.83
C GLU A 296 16.26 20.43 -17.28
N GLU A 297 17.39 20.24 -17.95
CA GLU A 297 17.46 19.63 -19.28
C GLU A 297 16.86 18.22 -19.27
N VAL A 298 17.19 17.41 -18.25
CA VAL A 298 16.57 16.08 -18.08
C VAL A 298 15.06 16.20 -17.86
N ALA A 299 14.62 17.11 -16.98
CA ALA A 299 13.20 17.32 -16.72
C ALA A 299 12.42 17.74 -17.97
N ARG A 300 12.98 18.68 -18.76
CA ARG A 300 12.43 19.10 -20.05
C ARG A 300 12.36 17.95 -21.05
N ALA A 301 13.43 17.16 -21.17
CA ALA A 301 13.49 16.04 -22.10
C ALA A 301 12.49 14.92 -21.77
N LEU A 302 12.21 14.69 -20.48
CA LEU A 302 11.23 13.70 -20.04
C LEU A 302 9.81 14.27 -19.96
N ALA A 303 9.63 15.58 -20.09
CA ALA A 303 8.37 16.29 -19.86
C ALA A 303 7.74 15.96 -18.50
N LEU A 304 8.57 15.82 -17.45
CA LEU A 304 8.12 15.47 -16.10
C LEU A 304 8.43 16.58 -15.09
N PRO A 305 7.53 16.83 -14.11
CA PRO A 305 7.82 17.73 -13.01
C PRO A 305 8.92 17.14 -12.12
N MET A 306 10.00 17.89 -11.94
CA MET A 306 11.12 17.50 -11.09
C MET A 306 10.86 17.89 -9.63
N LEU A 307 10.99 16.93 -8.72
CA LEU A 307 10.92 17.15 -7.27
C LEU A 307 12.27 17.51 -6.67
N ALA A 308 13.32 16.85 -7.14
CA ALA A 308 14.66 17.03 -6.60
C ALA A 308 15.73 16.74 -7.64
N ALA A 309 16.78 17.56 -7.62
CA ALA A 309 18.07 17.24 -8.19
C ALA A 309 19.04 16.96 -7.04
N MET A 310 19.71 15.80 -7.04
CA MET A 310 20.63 15.41 -5.98
C MET A 310 22.02 15.08 -6.50
N ARG A 311 23.02 15.52 -5.74
CA ARG A 311 24.43 15.16 -5.93
C ARG A 311 24.71 13.75 -5.38
N PRO A 312 25.81 13.09 -5.76
CA PRO A 312 26.18 11.80 -5.19
C PRO A 312 26.48 11.99 -3.70
N GLU A 313 26.01 11.07 -2.86
CA GLU A 313 26.29 11.12 -1.42
C GLU A 313 27.68 10.51 -1.14
N PRO A 314 28.63 11.26 -0.57
CA PRO A 314 29.98 10.76 -0.31
C PRO A 314 29.99 9.57 0.65
N GLY A 315 30.65 8.49 0.23
CA GLY A 315 30.80 7.28 1.04
C GLY A 315 29.57 6.38 1.11
N LEU A 316 28.47 6.71 0.39
CA LEU A 316 27.24 5.93 0.39
C LEU A 316 27.46 4.47 0.02
N ALA A 317 28.20 4.18 -1.06
CA ALA A 317 28.49 2.80 -1.46
C ALA A 317 29.18 2.02 -0.34
N ARG A 318 30.20 2.61 0.31
CA ARG A 318 30.88 1.96 1.44
C ARG A 318 29.98 1.79 2.67
N ALA A 319 29.01 2.68 2.86
CA ALA A 319 28.05 2.59 3.96
C ALA A 319 27.07 1.42 3.73
N LEU A 320 26.55 1.29 2.51
CA LEU A 320 25.68 0.17 2.11
C LEU A 320 26.40 -1.18 2.26
N GLU A 321 27.66 -1.29 1.83
CA GLU A 321 28.46 -2.52 2.03
C GLU A 321 28.72 -2.87 3.52
N ARG A 322 28.50 -1.92 4.44
CA ARG A 322 28.58 -2.16 5.89
C ARG A 322 27.21 -2.36 6.53
N GLY A 323 26.14 -2.45 5.74
CA GLY A 323 24.77 -2.52 6.24
C GLY A 323 24.30 -1.23 6.94
N GLU A 324 24.95 -0.10 6.69
CA GLU A 324 24.50 1.17 7.27
C GLU A 324 23.31 1.72 6.48
N ALA A 325 22.17 1.88 7.16
CA ALA A 325 20.95 2.43 6.56
C ALA A 325 21.23 3.76 5.82
N PRO A 326 20.67 3.95 4.61
CA PRO A 326 20.96 5.09 3.78
C PRO A 326 20.37 6.39 4.32
N ALA A 327 20.71 7.50 3.65
CA ALA A 327 20.27 8.85 3.95
C ALA A 327 20.85 9.40 5.27
N ARG A 328 22.10 9.89 5.19
CA ARG A 328 22.67 10.70 6.28
C ARG A 328 21.78 11.93 6.52
N PRO A 329 21.42 12.31 7.77
CA PRO A 329 20.37 13.30 8.04
C PRO A 329 20.48 14.66 7.30
N ARG A 330 21.70 15.07 6.93
CA ARG A 330 21.98 16.32 6.20
C ARG A 330 22.60 16.08 4.82
N GLY A 331 22.57 14.86 4.32
CA GLY A 331 23.12 14.47 3.03
C GLY A 331 22.17 14.75 1.85
N PRO A 332 22.68 14.77 0.61
CA PRO A 332 21.86 14.99 -0.58
C PRO A 332 20.71 13.99 -0.71
N LEU A 333 20.94 12.73 -0.32
CA LEU A 333 19.94 11.67 -0.40
C LEU A 333 18.78 11.90 0.58
N ALA A 334 19.09 12.33 1.83
CA ALA A 334 18.06 12.66 2.81
C ALA A 334 17.23 13.90 2.41
N THR A 335 17.84 14.86 1.72
CA THR A 335 17.12 16.03 1.20
C THR A 335 16.16 15.64 0.07
N ALA A 336 16.60 14.82 -0.90
CA ALA A 336 15.73 14.30 -1.95
C ALA A 336 14.60 13.44 -1.39
N ALA A 337 14.91 12.55 -0.42
CA ALA A 337 13.93 11.70 0.24
C ALA A 337 12.83 12.52 0.95
N ARG A 338 13.20 13.59 1.67
CA ARG A 338 12.24 14.50 2.31
C ARG A 338 11.38 15.26 1.31
N ALA A 339 11.94 15.68 0.17
CA ALA A 339 11.16 16.33 -0.89
C ALA A 339 10.08 15.38 -1.45
N VAL A 340 10.45 14.12 -1.71
CA VAL A 340 9.50 13.08 -2.14
C VAL A 340 8.43 12.83 -1.07
N LEU A 341 8.83 12.70 0.19
CA LEU A 341 7.89 12.48 1.29
C LEU A 341 6.92 13.65 1.47
N THR A 342 7.40 14.89 1.33
CA THR A 342 6.59 16.10 1.40
C THR A 342 5.54 16.13 0.28
N GLU A 343 5.94 15.85 -0.96
CA GLU A 343 5.01 15.77 -2.10
C GLU A 343 3.95 14.68 -1.87
N LEU A 344 4.37 13.51 -1.38
CA LEU A 344 3.44 12.43 -1.05
C LEU A 344 2.40 12.88 0.00
N THR A 345 2.83 13.55 1.08
CA THR A 345 1.92 14.12 2.10
C THR A 345 0.91 15.09 1.49
N ALA A 346 1.39 15.97 0.60
CA ALA A 346 0.56 17.00 -0.01
C ALA A 346 -0.52 16.40 -0.91
N MET A 347 -0.18 15.38 -1.72
CA MET A 347 -1.13 14.69 -2.59
C MET A 347 -2.21 13.95 -1.81
N THR A 348 -1.86 13.32 -0.69
CA THR A 348 -2.83 12.57 0.12
C THR A 348 -3.70 13.46 1.00
N SER A 349 -3.19 14.62 1.42
CA SER A 349 -3.96 15.61 2.19
C SER A 349 -4.97 16.39 1.32
N ALA A 350 -4.75 16.44 0.00
CA ALA A 350 -5.62 17.15 -0.95
C ALA A 350 -6.80 16.30 -1.47
N ALA A 351 -6.89 15.00 -1.13
CA ALA A 351 -8.03 14.16 -1.50
C ALA A 351 -9.27 14.51 -0.63
N PRO A 352 -10.41 14.90 -1.22
CA PRO A 352 -11.38 15.75 -0.54
C PRO A 352 -12.36 14.99 0.36
N GLY A 353 -12.35 15.36 1.64
CA GLY A 353 -13.52 15.37 2.53
C GLY A 353 -13.89 16.80 2.89
N ALA A 354 -14.03 17.68 1.89
CA ALA A 354 -14.60 19.01 2.06
C ALA A 354 -15.15 19.48 0.71
N ARG A 355 -16.47 19.46 0.59
CA ARG A 355 -17.20 20.50 -0.17
C ARG A 355 -18.14 21.19 0.82
N PRO A 356 -18.31 22.52 0.67
CA PRO A 356 -19.00 23.35 1.66
C PRO A 356 -20.46 22.94 1.89
#